data_AF-A0A7R9SWX1-F1
#
_entry.id   AF-A0A7R9SWX1-F1
#
_cell.length_a   1.000
_cell.length_b   1.000
_cell.length_c   1.000
_cell.angle_alpha   90.00
_cell.angle_beta   90.00
_cell.angle_gamma   90.00
#
_symmetry.space_group_name_H-M   'P 1'
#
loop_
_entity.id
_entity.type
_entity.pdbx_description
1 polymer ?
#
loop_
_entity_poly.entity_id
_entity_poly.type
_entity_poly.pdbx_seq_one_letter_code
_entity_poly.pdbx_strand_id
1 'polypeptide(L)'
;ERETFRMLFFSLSRSPLLRGGVASLSSGARALSSVKVSTGLVGLEADAEAPQRLRQLYEQALHKLATSVPQDSQYRQNLEKHIAVRMEVLDRTSDVREIE
;
A
#
# COMPACT_ATOMS: atom_id res chain seq x y z
N GLU A 1 -22.98 36.32 -28.42
CA GLU A 1 -22.98 37.68 -27.85
C GLU A 1 -22.47 37.53 -26.41
N ARG A 2 -21.16 37.53 -26.12
CA ARG A 2 -20.17 38.63 -26.07
C ARG A 2 -20.67 39.89 -25.35
N GLU A 3 -19.86 40.27 -24.34
CA GLU A 3 -19.88 41.50 -23.50
C GLU A 3 -20.84 41.46 -22.30
N THR A 4 -20.43 41.72 -21.05
CA THR A 4 -19.57 42.84 -20.63
C THR A 4 -18.84 42.55 -19.32
N PHE A 5 -17.57 42.89 -19.34
CA PHE A 5 -16.55 42.86 -18.29
C PHE A 5 -16.67 44.11 -17.38
N ARG A 6 -16.30 44.01 -16.10
CA ARG A 6 -15.51 44.97 -15.27
C ARG A 6 -16.00 45.04 -13.82
N MET A 7 -15.19 44.53 -12.90
CA MET A 7 -14.23 45.27 -12.04
C MET A 7 -14.86 45.81 -10.76
N LEU A 8 -14.56 45.14 -9.64
CA LEU A 8 -14.30 45.81 -8.39
C LEU A 8 -12.93 45.38 -7.90
N PHE A 9 -12.02 46.35 -7.96
CA PHE A 9 -10.71 46.35 -7.34
C PHE A 9 -10.86 46.20 -5.82
N PHE A 10 -10.23 45.19 -5.25
CA PHE A 10 -9.72 45.29 -3.88
C PHE A 10 -8.20 45.13 -3.93
N SER A 11 -7.55 46.28 -4.08
CA SER A 11 -6.16 46.46 -3.71
C SER A 11 -6.10 46.61 -2.20
N LEU A 12 -5.42 45.70 -1.51
CA LEU A 12 -4.68 46.07 -0.32
C LEU A 12 -3.43 45.20 -0.19
N SER A 13 -2.33 45.82 -0.59
CA SER A 13 -0.95 45.43 -0.31
C SER A 13 -0.73 45.20 1.19
N ARG A 14 0.00 44.12 1.52
CA ARG A 14 1.04 44.11 2.56
C ARG A 14 1.81 42.77 2.54
N SER A 15 2.97 42.78 1.91
CA SER A 15 4.13 41.95 2.30
C SER A 15 4.76 42.57 3.58
N PRO A 16 5.52 41.86 4.45
CA PRO A 16 6.72 41.11 4.05
C PRO A 16 7.07 39.81 4.84
N LEU A 17 7.82 38.95 4.15
CA LEU A 17 9.00 38.15 4.54
C LEU A 17 9.29 37.78 6.02
N LEU A 18 9.80 36.55 6.16
CA LEU A 18 10.64 35.97 7.22
C LEU A 18 9.94 35.35 8.45
N ARG A 19 9.86 34.00 8.46
CA ARG A 19 10.27 33.23 9.65
C ARG A 19 10.64 31.79 9.28
N GLY A 20 11.67 31.28 9.96
CA GLY A 20 12.36 30.00 9.74
C GLY A 20 11.42 28.82 9.49
N GLY A 21 11.82 27.84 8.69
CA GLY A 21 13.08 27.15 8.93
C GLY A 21 12.91 26.21 10.12
N VAL A 22 12.20 25.11 9.90
CA VAL A 22 12.62 23.74 10.25
C VAL A 22 11.74 22.81 9.43
N ALA A 23 12.26 22.38 8.28
CA ALA A 23 11.80 21.15 7.67
C ALA A 23 12.04 20.05 8.71
N SER A 24 11.00 19.67 9.43
CA SER A 24 11.02 18.48 10.25
C SER A 24 11.09 17.30 9.30
N LEU A 25 12.31 16.97 8.90
CA LEU A 25 12.66 15.67 8.33
C LEU A 25 12.36 14.67 9.45
N SER A 26 11.11 14.19 9.51
CA SER A 26 10.79 12.97 10.24
C SER A 26 11.58 11.90 9.54
N SER A 27 12.77 11.65 10.09
CA SER A 27 13.70 10.61 9.72
C SER A 27 12.89 9.33 9.60
N GLY A 28 12.61 8.95 8.35
CA GLY A 28 12.04 7.66 8.03
C GLY A 28 13.11 6.62 8.33
N ALA A 29 13.30 6.34 9.62
CA ALA A 29 13.97 5.15 10.07
C ALA A 29 13.06 3.99 9.64
N ARG A 30 13.19 3.58 8.37
CA ARG A 30 12.80 2.24 7.97
C ARG A 30 13.60 1.33 8.89
N ALA A 31 12.91 0.80 9.90
CA ALA A 31 13.45 -0.26 10.73
C ALA A 31 13.95 -1.31 9.75
N LEU A 32 15.27 -1.53 9.73
CA LEU A 32 15.84 -2.67 9.04
C LEU A 32 15.38 -3.88 9.85
N SER A 33 14.17 -4.36 9.54
CA SER A 33 13.60 -5.56 10.16
C SER A 33 14.62 -6.67 10.00
N SER A 34 15.13 -7.21 11.12
CA SER A 34 16.21 -8.19 11.04
C SER A 34 15.72 -9.38 10.21
N VAL A 35 16.47 -9.73 9.16
CA VAL A 35 16.14 -10.85 8.26
C VAL A 35 16.00 -12.13 9.10
N LYS A 36 14.87 -12.82 8.97
CA LYS A 36 14.59 -14.06 9.70
C LYS A 36 15.49 -15.17 9.13
N VAL A 37 16.37 -15.74 9.97
CA VAL A 37 17.35 -16.75 9.55
C VAL A 37 16.76 -18.16 9.54
N SER A 38 15.77 -18.43 10.38
CA SER A 38 15.08 -19.73 10.46
C SER A 38 13.63 -19.55 10.92
N THR A 39 12.76 -20.46 10.49
CA THR A 39 11.37 -20.55 10.94
C THR A 39 11.22 -21.29 12.27
N GLY A 40 12.24 -22.06 12.69
CA GLY A 40 12.15 -22.98 13.84
C GLY A 40 11.37 -24.26 13.55
N LEU A 41 10.85 -24.44 12.33
CA LEU A 41 10.11 -25.62 11.91
C LEU A 41 10.99 -26.50 11.00
N VAL A 42 11.04 -27.80 11.30
CA VAL A 42 11.83 -28.76 10.52
C VAL A 42 11.29 -28.85 9.10
N GLY A 43 12.16 -28.68 8.11
CA GLY A 43 11.81 -28.77 6.69
C GLY A 43 11.14 -27.51 6.10
N LEU A 44 11.02 -26.42 6.86
CA LEU A 44 10.52 -25.14 6.34
C LEU A 44 11.61 -24.07 6.38
N GLU A 45 12.10 -23.71 5.19
CA GLU A 45 13.13 -22.69 5.03
C GLU A 45 12.56 -21.28 5.22
N ALA A 46 13.38 -20.36 5.72
CA ALA A 46 13.02 -18.95 5.81
C ALA A 46 13.20 -18.29 4.45
N ASP A 47 12.15 -17.61 3.96
CA ASP A 47 12.17 -16.89 2.69
C ASP A 47 12.36 -15.38 2.93
N ALA A 48 13.45 -14.82 2.42
CA ALA A 48 13.79 -13.41 2.57
C ALA A 48 12.89 -12.49 1.71
N GLU A 49 12.24 -13.03 0.68
CA GLU A 49 11.34 -12.33 -0.24
C GLU A 49 9.88 -12.77 -0.04
N ALA A 50 9.55 -13.28 1.16
CA ALA A 50 8.22 -13.81 1.47
C ALA A 50 7.07 -12.83 1.10
N PRO A 51 7.12 -11.51 1.38
CA PRO A 51 6.04 -10.60 1.01
C PRO A 51 5.81 -10.53 -0.51
N GLN A 52 6.87 -10.45 -1.31
CA GLN A 52 6.80 -10.41 -2.77
C GLN A 52 6.26 -11.73 -3.32
N ARG A 53 6.74 -12.85 -2.78
CA ARG A 53 6.28 -14.18 -3.17
C ARG A 53 4.81 -14.41 -2.84
N LEU A 54 4.35 -13.95 -1.68
CA LEU A 54 2.95 -14.02 -1.28
C LEU A 54 2.06 -13.23 -2.24
N ARG A 55 2.46 -12.02 -2.68
CA ARG A 55 1.73 -11.25 -3.69
C ARG A 55 1.57 -12.04 -4.99
N GLN A 56 2.67 -12.60 -5.50
CA GLN A 56 2.65 -13.40 -6.73
C GLN A 56 1.72 -14.61 -6.59
N LEU A 57 1.74 -15.30 -5.44
CA LEU A 57 0.86 -16.43 -5.18
C LEU A 57 -0.62 -16.02 -5.14
N TYR A 58 -0.93 -14.86 -4.55
CA TYR A 58 -2.30 -14.33 -4.53
C TYR A 58 -2.80 -13.93 -5.91
N GLU A 59 -1.97 -13.27 -6.72
CA GLU A 59 -2.30 -12.93 -8.11
C GLU A 59 -2.54 -14.20 -8.95
N GLN A 60 -1.69 -15.21 -8.81
CA GLN A 60 -1.86 -16.51 -9.47
C GLN A 60 -3.15 -17.21 -9.02
N ALA A 61 -3.49 -17.15 -7.73
CA ALA A 61 -4.72 -17.71 -7.21
C ALA A 61 -5.95 -17.00 -7.78
N LEU A 62 -5.97 -15.67 -7.81
CA LEU A 62 -7.05 -14.88 -8.40
C LEU A 62 -7.23 -15.18 -9.89
N HIS A 63 -6.13 -15.28 -10.65
CA HIS A 63 -6.19 -15.65 -12.05
C HIS A 63 -6.83 -17.04 -12.23
N LYS A 64 -6.37 -18.05 -11.48
CA LYS A 64 -6.94 -19.40 -11.54
C LYS A 64 -8.43 -19.42 -11.18
N LEU A 65 -8.85 -18.67 -10.16
CA LEU A 65 -10.26 -18.56 -9.79
C LEU A 65 -11.09 -17.96 -10.93
N ALA A 66 -10.58 -16.90 -11.56
CA ALA A 66 -11.24 -16.24 -12.67
C ALA A 66 -11.42 -17.17 -13.88
N THR A 67 -10.45 -18.04 -14.16
CA THR A 67 -10.47 -18.92 -15.33
C THR A 67 -11.15 -20.27 -15.10
N SER A 68 -11.24 -20.74 -13.86
CA SER A 68 -11.63 -22.12 -13.57
C SER A 68 -12.87 -22.26 -12.68
N VAL A 69 -13.36 -21.17 -12.08
CA VAL A 69 -14.51 -21.22 -11.17
C VAL A 69 -15.58 -20.21 -11.59
N PRO A 70 -16.86 -20.62 -11.71
CA PRO A 70 -17.95 -19.71 -12.01
C PRO A 70 -18.03 -18.53 -11.03
N GLN A 71 -18.37 -17.34 -11.54
CA GLN A 71 -18.39 -16.09 -10.78
C GLN A 71 -19.45 -16.08 -9.65
N ASP A 72 -20.56 -16.78 -9.87
CA ASP A 72 -21.65 -16.95 -8.91
C ASP A 72 -21.35 -18.00 -7.83
N SER A 73 -20.26 -18.76 -7.97
CA SER A 73 -19.85 -19.72 -6.96
C SER A 73 -19.50 -19.03 -5.64
N GLN A 74 -20.17 -19.44 -4.56
CA GLN A 74 -19.88 -18.95 -3.22
C GLN A 74 -18.42 -19.20 -2.81
N TYR A 75 -17.83 -20.31 -3.27
CA TYR A 75 -16.43 -20.63 -3.02
C TYR A 75 -15.50 -19.55 -3.59
N ARG A 76 -15.71 -19.17 -4.86
CA ARG A 76 -14.91 -18.14 -5.53
C ARG A 76 -15.04 -16.79 -4.81
N GLN A 77 -16.27 -16.36 -4.55
CA GLN A 77 -16.52 -15.08 -3.87
C GLN A 77 -15.89 -15.01 -2.48
N ASN A 78 -15.96 -16.10 -1.71
CA ASN A 78 -15.34 -16.16 -0.39
C ASN A 78 -13.82 -16.11 -0.46
N LEU A 79 -13.23 -16.84 -1.41
CA LEU A 79 -11.77 -16.89 -1.54
C LEU A 79 -11.21 -15.58 -2.11
N GLU A 80 -11.88 -14.94 -3.08
CA GLU A 80 -11.52 -13.61 -3.58
C GLU A 80 -11.53 -12.56 -2.45
N LYS A 81 -12.58 -12.55 -1.62
CA LYS A 81 -12.64 -11.68 -0.42
C LYS A 81 -11.50 -11.96 0.55
N HIS A 82 -11.21 -13.23 0.82
CA HIS A 82 -10.11 -13.60 1.70
C HIS A 82 -8.76 -13.11 1.17
N ILE A 83 -8.51 -13.33 -0.12
CA ILE A 83 -7.28 -12.88 -0.78
C ILE A 83 -7.19 -11.35 -0.76
N ALA A 84 -8.27 -10.62 -1.01
CA ALA A 84 -8.29 -9.17 -0.97
C ALA A 84 -7.84 -8.61 0.39
N VAL A 85 -8.35 -9.19 1.50
CA VAL A 85 -7.92 -8.82 2.85
C VAL A 85 -6.42 -9.07 3.06
N ARG A 86 -5.90 -10.20 2.57
CA ARG A 86 -4.47 -10.53 2.70
C ARG A 86 -3.59 -9.61 1.85
N MET A 87 -4.02 -9.27 0.64
CA MET A 87 -3.31 -8.30 -0.21
C MET A 87 -3.29 -6.91 0.44
N GLU A 88 -4.38 -6.48 1.07
CA GLU A 88 -4.42 -5.22 1.80
C GLU A 88 -3.42 -5.17 2.96
N VAL A 89 -3.23 -6.27 3.68
CA VAL A 89 -2.17 -6.36 4.71
C VAL A 89 -0.79 -6.16 4.07
N LEU A 90 -0.51 -6.83 2.96
CA LEU A 90 0.76 -6.70 2.24
C LEU A 90 0.97 -5.28 1.66
N ASP A 91 -0.10 -4.55 1.33
CA ASP A 91 -0.04 -3.16 0.85
C ASP A 91 0.31 -2.16 1.94
N ARG A 92 -0.04 -2.47 3.20
CA ARG A 92 0.21 -1.59 4.35
C ARG A 92 1.64 -1.68 4.86
N THR A 93 2.28 -2.84 4.73
CA THR A 93 3.63 -3.06 5.27
C THR A 93 4.41 -4.11 4.48
N SER A 94 5.73 -3.95 4.47
CA SER A 94 6.68 -4.93 3.96
C SER A 94 7.45 -5.64 5.08
N ASP A 95 7.24 -5.27 6.35
CA ASP A 95 7.87 -5.93 7.49
C ASP A 95 7.18 -7.28 7.74
N VAL A 96 7.93 -8.38 7.61
CA VAL A 96 7.45 -9.74 7.83
C VAL A 96 6.83 -9.91 9.21
N ARG A 97 7.32 -9.20 10.24
CA ARG A 97 6.80 -9.29 11.61
C ARG A 97 5.44 -8.62 11.78
N GLU A 98 5.13 -7.64 10.96
CA GLU A 98 3.83 -6.96 10.95
C GLU A 98 2.80 -7.70 10.08
N ILE A 99 3.27 -8.61 9.20
CA ILE A 99 2.43 -9.44 8.33
C ILE A 99 1.93 -10.71 9.05
N GLU A 100 2.73 -11.31 9.95
CA GLU A 100 2.40 -12.48 10.78
C GLU A 100 1.28 -12.20 11.79
#